data_AF-A0A7X8QVI3-F1
#
_entry.id   AF-A0A7X8QVI3-F1
#
_cell.length_a   1.000
_cell.length_b   1.000
_cell.length_c   1.000
_cell.angle_alpha   90.00
_cell.angle_beta   90.00
_cell.angle_gamma   90.00
#
_symmetry.space_group_name_H-M   'P 1'
#
loop_
_entity.id
_entity.type
_entity.pdbx_description
1 polymer ?
#
loop_
_entity_poly.entity_id
_entity_poly.type
_entity_poly.pdbx_seq_one_letter_code
_entity_poly.pdbx_strand_id
1 'polypeptide(L)' 'MINNKAGNPGFSTGDLVTVKNMPRTHKFCIIAIKDQEQQEPRAVLKALFNHTFIIEKPISELDSLLIKGKL' A
#
# COMPACT_ATOMS: atom_id res chain seq x y z
N MET A 1 28.36 -16.10 -4.11
CA MET A 1 27.51 -14.89 -4.17
C MET A 1 26.09 -15.36 -4.44
N ILE A 2 25.20 -15.28 -3.44
CA ILE A 2 23.79 -15.69 -3.59
C ILE A 2 22.98 -14.50 -4.09
N ASN A 3 22.47 -14.59 -5.32
CA ASN A 3 21.59 -13.62 -5.93
C ASN A 3 20.26 -13.60 -5.17
N ASN A 4 19.94 -12.51 -4.48
CA ASN A 4 18.62 -12.34 -3.88
C ASN A 4 17.75 -11.44 -4.76
N LYS A 5 16.61 -11.98 -5.18
CA LYS A 5 15.68 -11.44 -6.18
C LYS A 5 15.21 -10.02 -5.85
N ALA A 6 15.01 -9.25 -6.90
CA ALA A 6 14.28 -7.99 -6.89
C ALA A 6 12.87 -8.13 -6.27
N GLY A 7 12.46 -7.11 -5.51
CA GLY A 7 11.06 -6.77 -5.28
C GLY A 7 10.37 -7.42 -4.08
N ASN A 8 10.61 -6.90 -2.88
CA ASN A 8 9.55 -6.90 -1.87
C ASN A 8 9.22 -5.42 -1.59
N PRO A 9 8.23 -4.82 -2.27
CA PRO A 9 7.81 -3.48 -1.89
C PRO A 9 7.18 -3.65 -0.51
N GLY A 10 7.74 -3.03 0.54
CA GLY A 10 7.49 -3.33 1.96
C GLY A 10 6.08 -3.05 2.48
N PHE A 11 5.07 -3.55 1.77
CA PHE A 11 3.65 -3.43 1.99
C PHE A 11 3.01 -4.80 1.81
N SER A 12 2.03 -5.11 2.64
CA SER A 12 1.26 -6.35 2.62
C SER A 12 -0.23 -6.06 2.73
N THR A 13 -1.07 -7.01 2.30
CA THR A 13 -2.51 -6.94 2.57
C THR A 13 -2.76 -6.81 4.07
N GLY A 14 -3.61 -5.87 4.47
CA GLY A 14 -3.86 -5.51 5.86
C GLY A 14 -3.09 -4.26 6.32
N ASP A 15 -2.03 -3.86 5.63
CA ASP A 15 -1.28 -2.67 6.01
C ASP A 15 -2.13 -1.40 5.90
N LEU A 16 -1.97 -0.53 6.89
CA LEU A 16 -2.57 0.79 6.92
C LEU A 16 -1.66 1.77 6.19
N VAL A 17 -2.21 2.53 5.25
CA VAL A 17 -1.44 3.44 4.40
C VAL A 17 -2.17 4.76 4.15
N THR A 18 -1.40 5.77 3.77
CA THR A 18 -1.87 6.99 3.09
C THR A 18 -1.35 7.04 1.66
N VAL A 19 -1.95 7.89 0.82
CA VAL A 19 -1.51 8.14 -0.55
C VAL A 19 -0.93 9.54 -0.64
N LYS A 20 0.29 9.70 -1.17
CA LYS A 20 1.07 10.96 -1.17
C LYS A 20 0.29 12.20 -1.63
N ASN A 21 -0.58 12.04 -2.62
CA ASN A 21 -1.36 13.13 -3.25
C ASN A 21 -2.84 13.15 -2.85
N MET A 22 -3.20 12.54 -1.71
CA MET A 22 -4.55 12.60 -1.16
C MET A 22 -4.58 13.34 0.19
N PRO A 23 -5.75 13.87 0.61
CA PRO A 23 -5.87 14.47 1.93
C PRO A 23 -5.46 13.46 3.01
N ARG A 24 -4.61 13.85 3.95
CA ARG A 24 -4.10 12.98 5.04
C ARG A 24 -5.18 12.41 5.94
N THR A 25 -6.38 12.98 5.89
CA THR A 25 -7.59 12.45 6.55
C THR A 25 -8.05 11.12 5.95
N HIS A 26 -7.75 10.87 4.67
CA HIS A 26 -8.01 9.60 4.02
C HIS A 26 -6.95 8.59 4.39
N LYS A 27 -7.36 7.59 5.17
CA LYS A 27 -6.56 6.42 5.50
C LYS A 27 -7.14 5.23 4.78
N PHE A 28 -6.27 4.32 4.39
CA PHE A 28 -6.64 3.13 3.64
C PHE A 28 -6.07 1.89 4.31
N CYS A 29 -6.71 0.75 4.08
CA CYS A 29 -6.05 -0.55 4.22
C CYS A 29 -5.81 -1.15 2.84
N ILE A 30 -4.67 -1.83 2.67
CA ILE A 30 -4.41 -2.62 1.47
C ILE A 30 -5.27 -3.89 1.54
N ILE A 31 -6.13 -4.11 0.54
CA ILE A 31 -6.99 -5.30 0.47
C ILE A 31 -6.53 -6.31 -0.59
N ALA A 32 -5.71 -5.86 -1.54
CA ALA A 32 -5.03 -6.74 -2.50
C ALA A 32 -3.79 -6.02 -3.07
N ILE A 33 -2.80 -6.79 -3.50
CA ILE A 33 -1.67 -6.30 -4.30
C ILE A 33 -1.71 -7.05 -5.63
N LYS A 34 -1.67 -6.30 -6.73
CA LYS A 34 -1.61 -6.83 -8.08
C LYS A 34 -0.19 -6.69 -8.57
N ASP A 35 0.46 -7.82 -8.74
CA ASP A 35 1.73 -7.92 -9.46
C ASP A 35 1.41 -8.14 -10.95
N GLN A 36 1.93 -7.28 -11.80
CA GLN A 36 1.90 -7.48 -13.24
C GLN A 36 3.33 -7.63 -13.74
N GLU A 37 3.61 -8.68 -14.49
CA GLU A 37 4.92 -8.87 -15.12
C GLU A 37 5.24 -7.62 -15.97
N GLN A 38 6.40 -7.02 -15.73
CA GLN A 38 6.94 -5.82 -16.39
C GLN A 38 6.29 -4.47 -16.04
N GLN A 39 5.33 -4.41 -15.11
CA GLN A 39 4.73 -3.15 -14.65
C GLN A 39 4.97 -2.91 -13.16
N GLU A 40 4.82 -1.65 -12.73
CA GLU A 40 4.88 -1.32 -11.31
C GLU A 40 3.73 -2.00 -10.55
N PRO A 41 4.00 -2.71 -9.44
CA PRO A 41 2.97 -3.29 -8.60
C PRO A 41 1.95 -2.24 -8.14
N ARG A 42 0.67 -2.63 -8.12
CA ARG A 42 -0.42 -1.74 -7.69
C ARG A 42 -1.16 -2.33 -6.50
N ALA A 43 -1.44 -1.49 -5.52
CA ALA A 43 -2.26 -1.85 -4.37
C ALA A 43 -3.72 -1.45 -4.61
N VAL A 44 -4.63 -2.36 -4.27
CA VAL A 44 -6.05 -2.09 -4.13
C VAL A 44 -6.29 -1.65 -2.69
N LEU A 45 -6.83 -0.45 -2.53
CA LEU A 45 -6.97 0.24 -1.26
C LEU A 45 -8.45 0.40 -0.94
N LYS A 46 -8.86 -0.02 0.26
CA LYS A 46 -10.18 0.30 0.81
C LYS A 46 -10.07 1.49 1.75
N ALA A 47 -10.88 2.52 1.51
CA ALA A 47 -10.94 3.65 2.41
C ALA A 47 -11.47 3.20 3.79
N LEU A 48 -10.88 3.77 4.85
CA LEU A 48 -11.29 3.51 6.23
C LEU A 48 -12.30 4.57 6.69
N PHE A 49 -12.92 4.31 7.85
CA PHE A 49 -13.97 5.15 8.45
C PHE A 49 -15.23 5.26 7.57
N ASN A 50 -15.92 6.40 7.63
CA ASN A 50 -17.18 6.66 6.93
C ASN A 50 -17.04 6.81 5.40
N HIS A 51 -15.92 6.36 4.83
CA HIS A 51 -15.66 6.35 3.40
C HIS A 51 -15.86 4.93 2.86
N THR A 52 -16.67 4.78 1.82
CA THR A 52 -17.08 3.45 1.30
C THR A 52 -16.44 3.08 -0.04
N PHE A 53 -15.43 3.85 -0.48
CA PHE A 53 -14.86 3.68 -1.81
C PHE A 53 -13.58 2.83 -1.80
N ILE A 54 -13.28 2.26 -2.97
CA ILE A 54 -12.08 1.47 -3.25
C ILE A 54 -11.33 2.14 -4.40
N ILE A 55 -10.01 2.27 -4.27
CA ILE A 55 -9.14 2.82 -5.32
C ILE A 55 -7.97 1.89 -5.59
N GLU A 56 -7.34 2.05 -6.76
CA GLU A 56 -6.10 1.37 -7.12
C GLU A 56 -4.98 2.41 -7.31
N LYS A 57 -3.84 2.17 -6.68
CA LYS A 57 -2.68 3.07 -6.72
C LYS A 57 -1.36 2.31 -6.85
N PRO A 58 -0.37 2.85 -7.57
CA PRO A 58 0.98 2.28 -7.58
C PRO A 58 1.56 2.23 -6.16
N ILE A 59 2.33 1.19 -5.84
CA ILE A 59 2.91 1.06 -4.50
C ILE A 59 3.87 2.22 -4.19
N SER A 60 4.53 2.83 -5.18
CA SER A 60 5.37 4.02 -4.97
C SER A 60 4.61 5.27 -4.48
N GLU A 61 3.28 5.30 -4.63
CA GLU A 61 2.42 6.39 -4.13
C GLU A 61 1.99 6.19 -2.67
N LEU A 62 2.31 5.05 -2.05
CA LEU A 62 1.88 4.71 -0.69
C LEU A 62 2.91 5.17 0.35
N ASP A 63 2.41 5.66 1.48
CA ASP A 63 3.17 5.87 2.70
C ASP A 63 2.57 5.00 3.81
N SER A 64 3.41 4.20 4.48
CA SER A 64 2.96 3.34 5.58
C SER A 64 2.56 4.17 6.79
N LEU A 65 1.40 3.84 7.37
CA LEU A 65 0.93 4.39 8.64
C LEU A 65 1.42 3.58 9.85
N LEU A 66 2.20 2.52 9.64
CA LEU A 66 2.89 1.83 10.74
C LEU A 66 3.84 2.83 11.42
N ILE A 67 3.33 3.47 12.47
CA ILE A 67 4.16 3.90 13.58
C ILE A 67 4.97 2.66 13.94
N LYS A 68 6.31 2.77 14.00
CA LYS A 68 7.20 1.75 14.56
C LYS A 68 6.88 1.58 16.06
N GLY A 69 5.69 1.09 16.36
CA GLY A 69 5.21 0.82 17.69
C GLY A 69 5.90 -0.44 18.17
N LYS A 70 6.86 -0.27 19.08
CA LYS A 70 7.00 -1.24 20.15
C LYS A 70 5.64 -1.26 20.85
N LEU A 71 4.88 -2.34 20.64
CA LEU A 71 3.83 -2.75 21.57
C LEU A 71 4.48 -3.15 22.89
#